data_AF-X1EPN9-F1
#
_entry.id   AF-X1EPN9-F1
#
_cell.length_a   1.000
_cell.length_b   1.000
_cell.length_c   1.000
_cell.angle_alpha   90.00
_cell.angle_beta   90.00
_cell.angle_gamma   90.00
#
_symmetry.space_group_name_H-M   'P 1'
#
loop_
_entity.id
_entity.type
_entity.pdbx_description
1 polymer ?
#
loop_
_entity_poly.entity_id
_entity_poly.type
_entity_poly.pdbx_seq_one_letter_code
_entity_poly.pdbx_strand_id
1 'polypeptide(L)'
;TVGLAVMVFVSFFTKPQDKETLDRVYECIRTPVKPGEPEVEPLTLPEGTEPAPRSVLINHPDFEITKPSLESVLGFLATWVAVALLIGVFVWILR
;
A
#
# COMPACT_ATOMS: atom_id res chain seq x y z
N THR A 1 28.23 4.28 3.19
CA THR A 1 27.76 4.86 4.47
C THR A 1 27.57 6.38 4.37
N VAL A 2 28.57 7.13 3.87
CA VAL A 2 28.47 8.60 3.70
C VAL A 2 27.25 9.02 2.86
N GLY A 3 27.02 8.38 1.71
CA GLY A 3 25.84 8.69 0.87
C GLY A 3 24.49 8.47 1.58
N LEU A 4 24.38 7.42 2.41
CA LEU A 4 23.17 7.18 3.22
C LEU A 4 22.94 8.29 4.24
N ALA A 5 24.00 8.69 4.95
CA ALA A 5 23.91 9.76 5.93
C ALA A 5 23.50 11.10 5.29
N VAL A 6 24.03 11.42 4.11
CA VAL A 6 23.66 12.62 3.34
C VAL A 6 22.19 12.55 2.91
N MET A 7 21.70 11.42 2.38
CA MET A 7 20.29 11.28 1.98
C MET A 7 19.33 11.43 3.17
N VAL A 8 19.63 10.79 4.30
CA VAL A 8 18.82 10.92 5.53
C VAL A 8 18.82 12.37 6.02
N PHE A 9 19.98 13.04 6.01
CA PHE A 9 20.06 14.44 6.41
C PHE A 9 19.21 15.33 5.50
N VAL A 10 19.35 15.21 4.18
CA VAL A 10 18.55 16.00 3.21
C VAL A 10 17.06 15.72 3.37
N SER A 11 16.66 14.46 3.61
CA SER A 11 15.25 14.07 3.83
C SER A 11 14.57 14.85 4.95
N PHE A 12 15.28 15.23 6.01
CA PHE A 12 14.69 16.02 7.10
C PHE A 12 14.36 17.47 6.70
N PHE A 13 15.01 18.00 5.66
CA PHE A 13 14.79 19.36 5.15
C PHE A 13 13.91 19.39 3.89
N THR A 14 13.65 18.25 3.26
CA THR A 14 12.75 18.16 2.11
C THR A 14 11.31 18.35 2.55
N LYS A 15 10.63 19.36 1.98
CA LYS A 15 9.21 19.61 2.25
C LYS A 15 8.35 18.47 1.65
N PRO A 16 7.34 17.95 2.38
CA PRO A 16 6.38 17.02 1.81
C PRO A 16 5.58 17.66 0.67
N GLN A 17 5.08 16.82 -0.24
CA GLN A 17 4.20 17.26 -1.32
C GLN A 17 2.87 17.78 -0.79
N ASP A 18 2.22 18.63 -1.57
CA ASP A 18 0.90 19.14 -1.24
C ASP A 18 -0.15 18.02 -1.23
N LYS A 19 -1.08 18.09 -0.27
CA LYS A 19 -2.10 17.07 -0.06
C LYS A 19 -3.04 16.93 -1.26
N GLU A 20 -3.45 18.04 -1.88
CA GLU A 20 -4.35 18.03 -3.03
C GLU A 20 -3.72 17.31 -4.23
N THR A 21 -2.43 17.55 -4.44
CA THR A 21 -1.67 16.89 -5.52
C THR A 21 -1.55 15.39 -5.27
N LEU A 22 -1.29 14.98 -4.02
CA LEU A 22 -1.24 13.57 -3.65
C LEU A 22 -2.60 12.90 -3.77
N ASP A 23 -3.66 13.52 -3.25
CA ASP A 23 -5.03 13.00 -3.29
C ASP A 23 -5.48 12.77 -4.74
N ARG A 24 -5.24 13.73 -5.64
CA ARG A 24 -5.51 13.60 -7.08
C ARG A 24 -4.87 12.34 -7.69
N VAL A 25 -3.59 12.10 -7.40
CA VAL A 25 -2.86 10.93 -7.91
C VAL A 25 -3.42 9.64 -7.31
N TYR A 26 -3.60 9.58 -5.99
CA TYR A 26 -4.07 8.38 -5.31
C TYR A 26 -5.49 8.02 -5.68
N GLU A 27 -6.37 9.01 -5.87
CA GLU A 27 -7.74 8.82 -6.31
C GLU A 27 -7.81 8.23 -7.72
N CYS A 28 -7.01 8.72 -8.66
CA CYS A 28 -6.92 8.14 -10.01
C CYS A 28 -6.34 6.72 -9.99
N ILE A 29 -5.30 6.44 -9.20
CA ILE A 29 -4.67 5.11 -9.16
C ILE A 29 -5.62 4.04 -8.62
N ARG A 30 -6.44 4.38 -7.62
CA ARG A 30 -7.35 3.42 -6.98
C ARG A 30 -8.72 3.32 -7.65
N THR A 31 -9.10 4.29 -8.48
CA THR A 31 -10.40 4.33 -9.13
C THR A 31 -10.28 3.76 -10.54
N PRO A 32 -10.87 2.59 -10.82
CA PRO A 32 -10.80 2.00 -12.14
C PRO A 32 -11.63 2.79 -13.15
N VAL A 33 -11.07 2.96 -14.35
CA VAL A 33 -11.77 3.55 -15.50
C VAL A 33 -12.89 2.63 -15.97
N LYS A 34 -14.12 3.13 -16.04
CA LYS A 34 -15.29 2.40 -16.55
C LYS A 34 -15.46 2.56 -18.07
N PRO A 35 -16.12 1.60 -18.74
CA PRO A 35 -16.45 1.73 -20.16
C PRO A 35 -17.32 2.96 -20.42
N GLY A 36 -16.92 3.77 -21.41
CA GLY A 36 -17.66 4.97 -21.81
C GLY A 36 -17.40 6.21 -20.97
N GLU A 37 -16.39 6.19 -20.08
CA GLU A 37 -15.93 7.41 -19.42
C GLU A 37 -15.35 8.41 -20.44
N PRO A 38 -15.65 9.72 -20.29
CA PRO A 38 -15.13 10.75 -21.17
C PRO A 38 -13.63 10.96 -20.95
N GLU A 39 -12.93 11.39 -22.00
CA GLU A 39 -11.54 11.83 -21.87
C GLU A 39 -11.48 13.17 -21.15
N VAL A 40 -10.73 13.22 -20.06
CA VAL A 40 -10.53 14.41 -19.21
C VAL A 40 -9.04 14.73 -19.09
N GLU A 41 -8.72 15.80 -18.37
CA GLU A 41 -7.32 16.15 -18.10
C GLU A 41 -6.54 14.96 -17.49
N PRO A 42 -5.23 14.84 -17.80
CA PRO A 42 -4.43 13.76 -17.22
C PRO A 42 -4.46 13.77 -15.70
N LEU A 43 -4.56 12.59 -15.09
CA LEU A 43 -4.63 12.41 -13.63
C LEU A 43 -5.82 13.14 -13.00
N THR A 44 -6.95 13.33 -13.67
CA THR A 44 -8.21 13.73 -13.00
C THR A 44 -9.26 12.65 -13.15
N LEU A 45 -10.20 12.64 -12.21
CA LEU A 45 -11.43 11.87 -12.35
C LEU A 45 -12.46 12.70 -13.12
N PRO A 46 -13.27 12.08 -14.00
CA PRO A 46 -14.38 12.76 -14.64
C PRO A 46 -15.36 13.36 -13.64
N GLU A 47 -16.06 14.42 -14.04
CA GLU A 47 -17.07 15.04 -13.19
C GLU A 47 -18.17 14.03 -12.81
N GLY A 48 -18.49 13.96 -11.52
CA GLY A 48 -19.47 13.03 -10.98
C GLY A 48 -18.93 11.61 -10.70
N THR A 49 -17.66 11.31 -11.01
CA THR A 49 -17.03 10.05 -10.60
C THR A 49 -16.59 10.14 -9.13
N GLU A 50 -17.22 9.34 -8.27
CA GLU A 50 -16.77 9.19 -6.89
C GLU A 50 -15.46 8.38 -6.82
N PRO A 51 -14.42 8.89 -6.13
CA PRO A 51 -13.19 8.14 -5.93
C PRO A 51 -13.45 6.82 -5.20
N ALA A 52 -12.76 5.74 -5.59
CA ALA A 52 -12.90 4.47 -4.92
C ALA A 52 -12.51 4.58 -3.42
N PRO A 53 -13.15 3.80 -2.52
CA PRO A 53 -12.99 4.00 -1.08
C PRO A 53 -11.55 3.70 -0.61
N ARG A 54 -11.07 4.54 0.32
CA ARG A 54 -9.79 4.37 0.99
C ARG A 54 -9.89 3.33 2.11
N SER A 55 -9.19 2.20 1.98
CA SER A 55 -9.14 1.13 3.01
C SER A 55 -7.77 1.05 3.65
N VAL A 56 -7.55 1.87 4.68
CA VAL A 56 -6.30 1.94 5.44
C VAL A 56 -6.43 1.29 6.81
N LEU A 57 -5.33 0.68 7.27
CA LEU A 57 -5.19 0.09 8.59
C LEU A 57 -5.04 1.16 9.69
N ILE A 58 -4.28 2.22 9.39
CA ILE A 58 -4.00 3.33 10.31
C ILE A 58 -4.28 4.63 9.56
N ASN A 59 -5.13 5.49 10.12
CA ASN A 59 -5.42 6.80 9.54
C ASN A 59 -4.35 7.81 9.96
N HIS A 60 -3.20 7.77 9.29
CA HIS A 60 -2.09 8.71 9.47
C HIS A 60 -2.05 9.69 8.28
N PRO A 61 -1.69 10.98 8.49
CA PRO A 61 -1.56 11.95 7.40
C PRO A 61 -0.48 11.56 6.38
N ASP A 62 0.64 11.00 6.84
CA ASP A 62 1.80 10.73 5.97
C ASP A 62 1.92 9.28 5.49
N PHE A 63 1.20 8.33 6.10
CA PHE A 63 1.37 6.90 5.82
C PHE A 63 0.06 6.24 5.43
N GLU A 64 0.08 5.56 4.28
CA GLU A 64 -1.01 4.73 3.81
C GLU A 64 -0.65 3.25 3.96
N ILE A 65 -0.93 2.68 5.12
CA ILE A 65 -0.83 1.24 5.32
C ILE A 65 -2.17 0.64 4.93
N THR A 66 -2.23 -0.13 3.85
CA THR A 66 -3.47 -0.79 3.41
C THR A 66 -3.93 -1.81 4.43
N LYS A 67 -5.26 -1.88 4.64
CA LYS A 67 -5.83 -2.91 5.52
C LYS A 67 -5.67 -4.27 4.85
N PRO A 68 -5.05 -5.27 5.51
CA PRO A 68 -4.92 -6.60 4.93
C PRO A 68 -6.31 -7.21 4.73
N SER A 69 -6.53 -7.85 3.58
CA SER A 69 -7.78 -8.55 3.31
C SER A 69 -7.86 -9.83 4.14
N LEU A 70 -9.08 -10.34 4.36
CA LEU A 70 -9.27 -11.60 5.07
C LEU A 70 -8.50 -12.75 4.40
N GLU A 71 -8.50 -12.78 3.06
CA GLU A 71 -7.78 -13.77 2.28
C GLU A 71 -6.27 -13.68 2.50
N SER A 72 -5.70 -12.47 2.54
CA SER A 72 -4.27 -12.27 2.83
C SER A 72 -3.90 -12.76 4.24
N VAL A 73 -4.74 -12.47 5.24
CA VAL A 73 -4.51 -12.92 6.62
C VAL A 73 -4.59 -14.44 6.73
N LEU A 74 -5.61 -15.05 6.11
CA LEU A 74 -5.77 -16.51 6.10
C LEU A 74 -4.62 -17.21 5.37
N GLY A 75 -4.21 -16.69 4.21
CA GLY A 75 -3.08 -17.21 3.45
C GLY A 75 -1.79 -17.15 4.27
N PHE A 76 -1.51 -16.02 4.91
CA PHE A 76 -0.35 -15.86 5.79
C PHE A 76 -0.34 -16.88 6.94
N LEU A 77 -1.46 -17.03 7.65
CA LEU A 77 -1.56 -17.98 8.76
C LEU A 77 -1.41 -19.44 8.29
N ALA A 78 -2.01 -19.79 7.16
CA ALA A 78 -1.88 -21.13 6.59
C ALA A 78 -0.43 -21.45 6.21
N THR A 79 0.27 -20.53 5.55
CA THR A 79 1.69 -20.69 5.23
C THR A 79 2.55 -20.76 6.49
N TRP A 80 2.27 -19.94 7.50
CA TRP A 80 2.97 -19.97 8.77
C TRP A 80 2.84 -21.33 9.47
N VAL A 81 1.62 -21.90 9.52
CA VAL A 81 1.38 -23.25 10.07
C VAL A 81 2.13 -24.31 9.27
N ALA A 82 2.13 -24.24 7.93
CA ALA A 82 2.84 -25.19 7.09
C ALA A 82 4.36 -25.19 7.35
N VAL A 83 4.96 -24.00 7.52
CA VAL A 83 6.39 -23.87 7.87
C VAL A 83 6.66 -24.43 9.26
N ALA A 84 5.82 -24.13 10.25
CA ALA A 84 5.96 -24.68 11.60
C ALA A 84 5.87 -26.20 11.62
N LEU A 85 4.96 -26.80 10.83
CA LEU A 85 4.83 -28.24 10.67
C LEU A 85 6.10 -28.83 10.04
N LEU A 86 6.61 -28.23 8.96
CA LEU A 86 7.84 -28.68 8.29
C LEU A 86 9.01 -28.72 9.27
N ILE A 87 9.23 -27.64 10.04
CA ILE A 87 10.28 -27.57 11.06
C ILE A 87 10.05 -28.63 12.14
N GLY A 88 8.81 -28.78 12.62
CA GLY A 88 8.45 -29.76 13.64
C GLY A 88 8.71 -31.19 13.19
N VAL A 89 8.33 -31.56 11.97
CA VAL A 89 8.59 -32.88 11.38
C VAL A 89 10.09 -33.10 11.20
N PHE A 90 10.82 -32.11 10.70
CA PHE A 90 12.26 -32.21 10.54
C PHE A 90 12.97 -32.46 11.88
N VAL A 91 12.62 -31.69 12.92
CA VAL A 91 13.17 -31.86 14.27
C VAL A 91 12.77 -33.22 14.87
N TRP A 92 11.55 -33.70 14.59
CA TRP A 92 11.11 -35.01 15.04
C TRP A 92 11.90 -36.16 14.40
N ILE A 93 12.21 -36.07 13.11
CA ILE A 93 13.02 -37.09 12.39
C ILE A 93 14.46 -37.14 12.94
N LEU A 94 15.03 -36.00 13.32
CA LEU A 94 16.40 -35.91 13.79
C LEU A 94 16.60 -36.33 15.26
N ARG A 95 15.52 -36.55 16.00
CA ARG A 95 15.55 -36.89 17.42
C ARG A 95 15.30 -38.37 17.65
#